data_AF-A0A0S2DBQ0-F1
#
_entry.id   AF-A0A0S2DBQ0-F1
#
_cell.length_a   1.000
_cell.length_b   1.000
_cell.length_c   1.000
_cell.angle_alpha   90.00
_cell.angle_beta   90.00
_cell.angle_gamma   90.00
#
_symmetry.space_group_name_H-M   'P 1'
#
loop_
_entity.id
_entity.type
_entity.pdbx_description
1 polymer ?
#
loop_
_entity_poly.entity_id
_entity_poly.type
_entity_poly.pdbx_seq_one_letter_code
_entity_poly.pdbx_strand_id
1 'polypeptide(L)'
;MSIEPSSPAPRPASARRRLLLAAGIAAALAAIVAAYFAGRAGVGAGAARPDSHVRIAGESAAGSDAAAAAGALPTPIKGGVLPAPGAPLKDHFAQLQARANAGDAGAATRLVRDLDRCARLRSTQWRNAGATEDLTRRSTEGMSAAQLRTYQALLEAMELRQQAQRQDQATCAGVDEAMLASLVPNIAQAARLGDEQARACYLERGPLYDARSLIRHPDGLRAYRGTAAALVEAGLAAGDWRVVDLLQQAYEPGSKSLLAGLLGADPLQHYRYLKLYRLGAEAHRADQLDRQLAAVATGLSPAQLAQGDAWAQNTLDAGFQGRSTDGTPPGWEACDF
;
A
#
# COMPACT_ATOMS: atom_id res chain seq x y z
N MET A 1 -53.10 -75.38 10.51
CA MET A 1 -53.90 -74.23 10.02
C MET A 1 -53.58 -73.03 10.89
N SER A 2 -53.28 -71.92 10.23
CA SER A 2 -53.35 -70.52 10.72
C SER A 2 -52.20 -69.98 11.57
N ILE A 3 -51.74 -68.72 11.43
CA ILE A 3 -51.88 -67.59 10.48
C ILE A 3 -50.63 -66.71 10.74
N GLU A 4 -49.91 -66.27 9.70
CA GLU A 4 -48.86 -65.21 9.77
C GLU A 4 -49.49 -63.81 9.97
N PRO A 5 -48.90 -62.92 10.79
CA PRO A 5 -49.34 -61.54 10.86
C PRO A 5 -48.59 -60.62 9.87
N SER A 6 -49.37 -59.99 8.99
CA SER A 6 -48.95 -58.98 8.02
C SER A 6 -48.46 -57.67 8.66
N SER A 7 -47.38 -57.10 8.11
CA SER A 7 -46.86 -55.77 8.47
C SER A 7 -47.70 -54.62 7.87
N PRO A 8 -47.86 -53.49 8.59
CA PRO A 8 -48.65 -52.35 8.11
C PRO A 8 -47.82 -51.38 7.24
N ALA A 9 -48.47 -50.83 6.22
CA ALA A 9 -47.93 -49.82 5.31
C ALA A 9 -47.84 -48.40 5.93
N PRO A 10 -46.92 -47.54 5.47
CA PRO A 10 -46.73 -46.18 6.00
C PRO A 10 -47.79 -45.18 5.52
N ARG A 11 -48.22 -44.29 6.41
CA ARG A 11 -49.25 -43.24 6.19
C ARG A 11 -48.67 -41.97 5.52
N PRO A 12 -49.41 -41.29 4.62
CA PRO A 12 -48.97 -40.10 3.91
C PRO A 12 -49.29 -38.81 4.68
N ALA A 13 -48.44 -38.39 5.62
CA ALA A 13 -48.60 -37.13 6.36
C ALA A 13 -47.48 -36.08 6.11
N SER A 14 -46.50 -36.38 5.25
CA SER A 14 -45.26 -35.59 5.12
C SER A 14 -45.27 -34.53 4.00
N ALA A 15 -46.23 -34.56 3.07
CA ALA A 15 -46.21 -33.70 1.89
C ALA A 15 -46.61 -32.23 2.18
N ARG A 16 -47.61 -31.99 3.04
CA ARG A 16 -48.08 -30.64 3.35
C ARG A 16 -47.08 -29.80 4.16
N ARG A 17 -46.33 -30.43 5.07
CA ARG A 17 -45.28 -29.75 5.85
C ARG A 17 -44.09 -29.31 4.99
N ARG A 18 -43.72 -30.11 3.98
CA ARG A 18 -42.63 -29.78 3.05
C ARG A 18 -43.01 -28.63 2.11
N LEU A 19 -44.28 -28.56 1.69
CA LEU A 19 -44.76 -27.46 0.85
C LEU A 19 -44.76 -26.10 1.57
N LEU A 20 -45.16 -26.08 2.86
CA LEU A 20 -45.18 -24.85 3.65
C LEU A 20 -43.78 -24.33 3.99
N LEU A 21 -42.81 -25.24 4.21
CA LEU A 21 -41.40 -24.87 4.42
C LEU A 21 -40.76 -24.29 3.15
N ALA A 22 -41.06 -24.87 1.97
CA ALA A 22 -40.54 -24.37 0.70
C ALA A 22 -41.08 -22.96 0.35
N ALA A 23 -42.36 -22.70 0.63
CA ALA A 23 -42.97 -21.39 0.41
C ALA A 23 -42.37 -20.29 1.32
N GLY A 24 -42.06 -20.62 2.58
CA GLY A 24 -41.42 -19.69 3.51
C GLY A 24 -40.01 -19.28 3.08
N ILE A 25 -39.21 -20.22 2.59
CA ILE A 25 -37.83 -19.97 2.11
C ILE A 25 -37.85 -19.08 0.85
N ALA A 26 -38.77 -19.32 -0.08
CA ALA A 26 -38.90 -18.50 -1.28
C ALA A 26 -39.28 -17.04 -0.98
N ALA A 27 -40.18 -16.82 -0.02
CA ALA A 27 -40.58 -15.47 0.41
C ALA A 27 -39.43 -14.72 1.10
N ALA A 28 -38.63 -15.40 1.92
CA ALA A 28 -37.46 -14.80 2.57
C ALA A 28 -36.37 -14.39 1.55
N LEU A 29 -36.12 -15.23 0.54
CA LEU A 29 -35.16 -14.92 -0.52
C LEU A 29 -35.61 -13.74 -1.39
N ALA A 30 -36.91 -13.65 -1.71
CA ALA A 30 -37.45 -12.52 -2.46
C ALA A 30 -37.31 -11.18 -1.70
N ALA A 31 -37.50 -11.18 -0.38
CA ALA A 31 -37.33 -10.00 0.46
C ALA A 31 -35.87 -9.52 0.52
N ILE A 32 -34.90 -10.45 0.59
CA ILE A 32 -33.46 -10.12 0.59
C ILE A 32 -33.04 -9.51 -0.76
N VAL A 33 -33.54 -10.07 -1.88
CA VAL A 33 -33.25 -9.53 -3.22
C VAL A 33 -33.86 -8.13 -3.38
N ALA A 34 -35.10 -7.92 -2.93
CA ALA A 34 -35.74 -6.61 -2.99
C ALA A 34 -34.98 -5.54 -2.16
N ALA A 35 -34.52 -5.89 -0.96
CA ALA A 35 -33.72 -4.99 -0.12
C ALA A 35 -32.36 -4.65 -0.77
N TYR A 36 -31.71 -5.62 -1.43
CA TYR A 36 -30.45 -5.42 -2.13
C TYR A 36 -30.57 -4.44 -3.31
N PHE A 37 -31.66 -4.52 -4.09
CA PHE A 37 -31.88 -3.62 -5.21
C PHE A 37 -32.39 -2.24 -4.78
N ALA A 38 -33.21 -2.15 -3.73
CA ALA A 38 -33.65 -0.86 -3.16
C ALA A 38 -32.47 -0.04 -2.62
N GLY A 39 -31.45 -0.68 -2.04
CA GLY A 39 -30.22 0.00 -1.59
C GLY A 39 -29.34 0.54 -2.72
N ARG A 40 -29.48 0.04 -3.96
CA ARG A 40 -28.69 0.48 -5.12
C ARG A 40 -29.33 1.62 -5.91
N ALA A 41 -30.65 1.75 -5.88
CA ALA A 41 -31.37 2.78 -6.63
C ALA A 41 -31.28 4.20 -5.99
N GLY A 42 -30.81 4.31 -4.75
CA GLY A 42 -30.72 5.59 -4.02
C GLY A 42 -29.46 6.42 -4.26
N VAL A 43 -28.49 5.96 -5.07
CA VAL A 43 -27.18 6.62 -5.23
C VAL A 43 -27.03 7.34 -6.59
N GLY A 44 -28.09 7.38 -7.41
CA GLY A 44 -28.01 7.86 -8.79
C GLY A 44 -29.05 8.91 -9.16
N ALA A 45 -29.07 10.06 -8.49
CA ALA A 45 -29.75 11.24 -9.03
C ALA A 45 -29.20 12.55 -8.44
N GLY A 46 -28.46 13.30 -9.27
CA GLY A 46 -28.40 14.77 -9.18
C GLY A 46 -27.40 15.38 -8.19
N ALA A 47 -26.14 15.45 -8.59
CA ALA A 47 -25.28 16.57 -8.20
C ALA A 47 -24.39 16.93 -9.39
N ALA A 48 -24.71 18.05 -10.03
CA ALA A 48 -23.84 18.69 -11.00
C ALA A 48 -22.48 18.97 -10.34
N ARG A 49 -21.41 18.47 -10.95
CA ARG A 49 -20.02 18.78 -10.55
C ARG A 49 -19.76 20.28 -10.78
N PRO A 50 -19.34 21.06 -9.78
CA PRO A 50 -18.71 22.34 -10.04
C PRO A 50 -17.23 22.10 -10.40
N ASP A 51 -16.80 22.70 -11.50
CA ASP A 51 -15.39 22.83 -11.87
C ASP A 51 -14.61 23.43 -10.71
N SER A 52 -13.80 22.60 -10.04
CA SER A 52 -13.00 23.00 -8.90
C SER A 52 -11.62 23.44 -9.39
N HIS A 53 -11.55 24.65 -9.93
CA HIS A 53 -10.29 25.40 -9.97
C HIS A 53 -9.95 25.86 -8.55
N VAL A 54 -8.96 25.22 -7.93
CA VAL A 54 -8.41 25.64 -6.64
C VAL A 54 -7.67 26.97 -6.83
N ARG A 55 -8.31 28.07 -6.40
CA ARG A 55 -7.65 29.37 -6.20
C ARG A 55 -7.06 29.40 -4.80
N ILE A 56 -5.74 29.53 -4.71
CA ILE A 56 -5.03 29.86 -3.46
C ILE A 56 -5.11 31.37 -3.27
N ALA A 57 -5.70 31.80 -2.16
CA ALA A 57 -5.59 33.16 -1.66
C ALA A 57 -4.39 33.23 -0.71
N GLY A 58 -3.49 34.18 -0.96
CA GLY A 58 -2.34 34.49 -0.12
C GLY A 58 -2.62 35.57 0.94
N GLU A 59 -1.69 35.63 1.89
CA GLU A 59 -1.37 36.69 2.86
C GLU A 59 -2.40 36.99 3.96
N SER A 60 -2.04 37.29 5.22
CA SER A 60 -0.79 37.84 5.76
C SER A 60 -0.63 37.56 7.27
N ALA A 61 0.54 37.94 7.78
CA ALA A 61 1.15 37.67 9.07
C ALA A 61 0.66 38.52 10.27
N ALA A 62 0.87 37.97 11.48
CA ALA A 62 1.27 38.59 12.76
C ALA A 62 0.90 37.57 13.86
N GLY A 63 1.71 37.11 14.80
CA GLY A 63 2.88 37.65 15.48
C GLY A 63 2.65 37.37 16.97
N SER A 64 3.53 36.64 17.65
CA SER A 64 3.82 36.83 19.09
C SER A 64 4.98 35.95 19.53
N ASP A 65 6.06 36.63 19.91
CA ASP A 65 7.13 36.10 20.74
C ASP A 65 6.62 35.80 22.15
N ALA A 66 7.08 34.69 22.74
CA ALA A 66 7.27 34.53 24.18
C ALA A 66 8.24 33.37 24.43
N ALA A 67 9.48 33.72 24.78
CA ALA A 67 10.53 32.81 25.16
C ALA A 67 10.28 32.21 26.55
N ALA A 68 10.52 30.90 26.69
CA ALA A 68 10.80 30.26 27.97
C ALA A 68 11.97 29.29 27.79
N ALA A 69 13.01 29.51 28.59
CA ALA A 69 14.30 28.84 28.53
C ALA A 69 14.20 27.33 28.87
N ALA A 70 14.71 26.50 27.96
CA ALA A 70 15.17 25.14 28.22
C ALA A 70 16.41 24.92 27.33
N GLY A 71 17.45 24.30 27.88
CA GLY A 71 18.82 24.25 27.35
C GLY A 71 18.90 24.08 25.83
N ALA A 72 19.66 24.97 25.18
CA ALA A 72 19.84 24.99 23.74
C ALA A 72 20.45 23.66 23.25
N LEU A 73 19.59 22.78 22.76
CA LEU A 73 19.99 21.75 21.81
C LEU A 73 20.58 22.47 20.59
N PRO A 74 21.68 21.98 20.00
CA PRO A 74 22.29 22.61 18.85
C PRO A 74 21.23 22.78 17.75
N THR A 75 21.06 24.02 17.28
CA THR A 75 20.14 24.37 16.22
C THR A 75 20.43 23.46 15.02
N PRO A 76 19.46 22.67 14.53
CA PRO A 76 19.71 21.74 13.45
C PRO A 76 20.03 22.53 12.17
N ILE A 77 21.32 22.58 11.83
CA ILE A 77 21.80 23.15 10.58
C ILE A 77 21.34 22.23 9.44
N LYS A 78 20.50 22.76 8.54
CA LYS A 78 20.18 22.11 7.28
C LYS A 78 21.48 21.89 6.49
N GLY A 79 21.75 20.65 6.07
CA GLY A 79 22.94 20.34 5.26
C GLY A 79 24.22 19.99 6.04
N GLY A 80 24.13 19.62 7.33
CA GLY A 80 25.26 19.05 8.06
C GLY A 80 25.71 17.68 7.50
N VAL A 81 26.92 17.23 7.84
CA VAL A 81 27.38 15.87 7.48
C VAL A 81 26.41 14.83 8.04
N LEU A 82 25.95 13.91 7.20
CA LEU A 82 25.10 12.80 7.64
C LEU A 82 25.97 11.71 8.29
N PRO A 83 25.48 11.00 9.32
CA PRO A 83 26.14 9.81 9.83
C PRO A 83 26.46 8.83 8.69
N ALA A 84 27.56 8.07 8.79
CA ALA A 84 27.89 7.07 7.79
C ALA A 84 26.77 6.02 7.65
N PRO A 85 26.51 5.46 6.45
CA PRO A 85 25.61 4.32 6.29
C PRO A 85 25.98 3.18 7.26
N GLY A 86 24.99 2.61 7.94
CA GLY A 86 25.19 1.53 8.91
C GLY A 86 25.56 1.98 10.33
N ALA A 87 25.86 3.27 10.57
CA ALA A 87 26.02 3.80 11.92
C ALA A 87 24.77 3.52 12.78
N PRO A 88 24.92 3.24 14.10
CA PRO A 88 23.78 2.93 14.96
C PRO A 88 22.71 4.02 14.94
N LEU A 89 21.47 3.65 14.59
CA LEU A 89 20.37 4.60 14.48
C LEU A 89 20.08 5.28 15.82
N LYS A 90 20.17 4.55 16.93
CA LYS A 90 19.89 5.08 18.27
C LYS A 90 20.69 6.34 18.58
N ASP A 91 21.96 6.37 18.22
CA ASP A 91 22.89 7.45 18.56
C ASP A 91 22.62 8.73 17.75
N HIS A 92 21.96 8.58 16.60
CA HIS A 92 21.72 9.69 15.66
C HIS A 92 20.24 9.99 15.43
N PHE A 93 19.32 9.20 15.99
CA PHE A 93 17.88 9.31 15.74
C PHE A 93 17.36 10.72 16.01
N ALA A 94 17.64 11.27 17.19
CA ALA A 94 17.15 12.60 17.58
C ALA A 94 17.69 13.70 16.64
N GLN A 95 18.96 13.60 16.23
CA GLN A 95 19.58 14.56 15.31
C GLN A 95 18.98 14.46 13.91
N LEU A 96 18.83 13.24 13.37
CA LEU A 96 18.23 13.00 12.06
C LEU A 96 16.77 13.46 12.03
N GLN A 97 16.00 13.16 13.08
CA GLN A 97 14.62 13.60 13.23
C GLN A 97 14.51 15.12 13.26
N ALA A 98 15.34 15.79 14.07
CA ALA A 98 15.34 17.24 14.15
C ALA A 98 15.66 17.90 12.81
N ARG A 99 16.65 17.37 12.07
CA ARG A 99 17.01 17.85 10.73
C ARG A 99 15.91 17.58 9.71
N ALA A 100 15.31 16.40 9.71
CA ALA A 100 14.18 16.05 8.86
C ALA A 100 12.98 16.99 9.10
N ASN A 101 12.69 17.31 10.37
CA ASN A 101 11.65 18.27 10.76
C ASN A 101 12.00 19.70 10.33
N ALA A 102 13.29 20.05 10.28
CA ALA A 102 13.79 21.32 9.74
C ALA A 102 13.85 21.36 8.20
N GLY A 103 13.38 20.32 7.51
CA GLY A 103 13.32 20.27 6.05
C GLY A 103 14.62 19.86 5.36
N ASP A 104 15.51 19.14 6.06
CA ASP A 104 16.68 18.49 5.48
C ASP A 104 16.26 17.17 4.82
N ALA A 105 16.14 17.17 3.49
CA ALA A 105 15.74 16.00 2.71
C ALA A 105 16.70 14.82 2.89
N GLY A 106 18.02 15.07 2.93
CA GLY A 106 19.01 14.01 3.11
C GLY A 106 18.90 13.32 4.47
N ALA A 107 18.64 14.10 5.53
CA ALA A 107 18.40 13.55 6.86
C ALA A 107 17.07 12.76 6.92
N ALA A 108 16.01 13.26 6.29
CA ALA A 108 14.71 12.58 6.23
C ALA A 108 14.81 11.24 5.50
N THR A 109 15.42 11.23 4.31
CA THR A 109 15.71 10.03 3.53
C THR A 109 16.53 9.03 4.33
N ARG A 110 17.62 9.48 4.97
CA ARG A 110 18.45 8.58 5.79
C ARG A 110 17.66 7.98 6.96
N LEU A 111 16.90 8.80 7.67
CA LEU A 111 16.10 8.37 8.81
C LEU A 111 15.08 7.29 8.42
N VAL A 112 14.37 7.47 7.30
CA VAL A 112 13.39 6.49 6.82
C VAL A 112 14.04 5.16 6.47
N ARG A 113 15.17 5.17 5.76
CA ARG A 113 15.90 3.94 5.41
C ARG A 113 16.34 3.16 6.64
N ASP A 114 16.88 3.84 7.65
CA ASP A 114 17.32 3.17 8.88
C ASP A 114 16.12 2.66 9.71
N LEU A 115 15.03 3.43 9.79
CA LEU A 115 13.81 3.00 10.49
C LEU A 115 13.14 1.81 9.80
N ASP A 116 13.03 1.80 8.47
CA ASP A 116 12.49 0.69 7.69
C ASP A 116 13.32 -0.58 7.91
N ARG A 117 14.65 -0.47 7.79
CA ARG A 117 15.58 -1.58 8.07
C ARG A 117 15.35 -2.17 9.45
N CYS A 118 15.27 -1.33 10.48
CA CYS A 118 15.04 -1.81 11.84
C CYS A 118 13.63 -2.36 12.08
N ALA A 119 12.60 -1.81 11.43
CA ALA A 119 11.26 -2.36 11.45
C ALA A 119 11.19 -3.75 10.79
N ARG A 120 11.84 -3.93 9.63
CA ARG A 120 11.95 -5.21 8.91
C ARG A 120 12.75 -6.25 9.70
N LEU A 121 13.86 -5.85 10.33
CA LEU A 121 14.63 -6.72 11.22
C LEU A 121 13.75 -7.24 12.36
N ARG A 122 13.05 -6.35 13.07
CA ARG A 122 12.16 -6.72 14.18
C ARG A 122 11.01 -7.63 13.73
N SER A 123 10.36 -7.31 12.61
CA SER A 123 9.31 -8.15 12.00
C SER A 123 9.83 -9.55 11.67
N THR A 124 11.04 -9.63 11.10
CA THR A 124 11.67 -10.90 10.73
C THR A 124 12.12 -11.70 11.96
N GLN A 125 12.67 -11.05 12.99
CA GLN A 125 12.99 -11.71 14.27
C GLN A 125 11.74 -12.30 14.91
N TRP A 126 10.63 -11.56 14.93
CA TRP A 126 9.36 -12.06 15.47
C TRP A 126 8.84 -13.28 14.70
N ARG A 127 8.86 -13.24 13.35
CA ARG A 127 8.49 -14.40 12.51
C ARG A 127 9.41 -15.60 12.70
N ASN A 128 10.73 -15.36 12.81
CA ASN A 128 11.72 -16.42 12.93
C ASN A 128 11.72 -17.07 14.31
N ALA A 129 11.36 -16.35 15.37
CA ALA A 129 11.26 -16.92 16.71
C ALA A 129 10.27 -18.11 16.73
N GLY A 130 9.08 -17.94 16.16
CA GLY A 130 8.11 -19.04 16.02
C GLY A 130 8.58 -20.16 15.10
N ALA A 131 9.17 -19.82 13.94
CA ALA A 131 9.65 -20.85 12.99
C ALA A 131 10.81 -21.69 13.55
N THR A 132 11.71 -21.08 14.33
CA THR A 132 12.83 -21.78 14.99
C THR A 132 12.31 -22.75 16.05
N GLU A 133 11.35 -22.30 16.86
CA GLU A 133 10.72 -23.14 17.88
C GLU A 133 9.99 -24.35 17.26
N ASP A 134 9.28 -24.13 16.15
CA ASP A 134 8.61 -25.21 15.41
C ASP A 134 9.61 -26.21 14.79
N LEU A 135 10.70 -25.73 14.21
CA LEU A 135 11.69 -26.58 13.54
C LEU A 135 12.55 -27.37 14.52
N THR A 136 12.86 -26.80 15.69
CA THR A 136 13.61 -27.47 16.75
C THR A 136 12.76 -28.51 17.51
N ARG A 137 11.44 -28.32 17.56
CA ARG A 137 10.50 -29.27 18.19
C ARG A 137 10.19 -30.50 17.34
N ARG A 138 10.38 -30.43 16.01
CA ARG A 138 10.12 -31.56 15.11
C ARG A 138 11.17 -32.66 15.32
N SER A 139 10.71 -33.85 15.71
CA SER A 139 11.56 -35.05 15.68
C SER A 139 11.86 -35.44 14.24
N THR A 140 13.12 -35.77 13.96
CA THR A 140 13.56 -36.35 12.68
C THR A 140 13.41 -37.87 12.63
N GLU A 141 12.98 -38.49 13.73
CA GLU A 141 12.75 -39.93 13.80
C GLU A 141 11.61 -40.34 12.86
N GLY A 142 11.83 -41.40 12.09
CA GLY A 142 10.86 -41.90 11.11
C GLY A 142 10.75 -41.08 9.83
N MET A 143 11.56 -40.02 9.64
CA MET A 143 11.62 -39.29 8.37
C MET A 143 12.28 -40.13 7.28
N SER A 144 11.67 -40.13 6.09
CA SER A 144 12.29 -40.65 4.87
C SER A 144 13.47 -39.78 4.42
N ALA A 145 14.33 -40.31 3.54
CA ALA A 145 15.46 -39.58 2.98
C ALA A 145 15.04 -38.30 2.20
N ALA A 146 13.86 -38.28 1.59
CA ALA A 146 13.33 -37.07 0.96
C ALA A 146 12.95 -36.00 1.99
N GLN A 147 12.30 -36.41 3.10
CA GLN A 147 11.93 -35.50 4.18
C GLN A 147 13.15 -34.94 4.91
N LEU A 148 14.19 -35.74 5.13
CA LEU A 148 15.45 -35.29 5.72
C LEU A 148 16.14 -34.23 4.85
N ARG A 149 16.16 -34.41 3.52
CA ARG A 149 16.69 -33.39 2.59
C ARG A 149 15.92 -32.07 2.66
N THR A 150 14.60 -32.14 2.69
CA THR A 150 13.77 -30.93 2.86
C THR A 150 14.04 -30.24 4.21
N TYR A 151 14.19 -31.02 5.28
CA TYR A 151 14.51 -30.48 6.61
C TYR A 151 15.89 -29.79 6.64
N GLN A 152 16.90 -30.39 6.02
CA GLN A 152 18.24 -29.79 5.87
C GLN A 152 18.17 -28.46 5.11
N ALA A 153 17.47 -28.41 3.97
CA ALA A 153 17.31 -27.18 3.21
C ALA A 153 16.59 -26.07 4.01
N LEU A 154 15.66 -26.42 4.90
CA LEU A 154 15.01 -25.46 5.80
C LEU A 154 15.98 -24.91 6.85
N LEU A 155 16.86 -25.75 7.42
CA LEU A 155 17.88 -25.31 8.37
C LEU A 155 18.91 -24.39 7.70
N GLU A 156 19.39 -24.73 6.51
CA GLU A 156 20.31 -23.90 5.74
C GLU A 156 19.69 -22.53 5.39
N ALA A 157 18.41 -22.53 4.96
CA ALA A 157 17.68 -21.29 4.70
C ALA A 157 17.50 -20.44 5.98
N MET A 158 17.32 -21.07 7.14
CA MET A 158 17.29 -20.36 8.41
C MET A 158 18.62 -19.75 8.80
N GLU A 159 19.71 -20.49 8.61
CA GLU A 159 21.05 -19.99 8.90
C GLU A 159 21.34 -18.75 8.07
N LEU A 160 21.13 -18.82 6.74
CA LEU A 160 21.29 -17.69 5.83
C LEU A 160 20.48 -16.46 6.28
N ARG A 161 19.23 -16.65 6.70
CA ARG A 161 18.40 -15.57 7.25
C ARG A 161 19.00 -14.98 8.52
N GLN A 162 19.50 -15.79 9.44
CA GLN A 162 20.17 -15.30 10.65
C GLN A 162 21.45 -14.52 10.31
N GLN A 163 22.21 -14.94 9.30
CA GLN A 163 23.41 -14.21 8.86
C GLN A 163 23.04 -12.81 8.34
N ALA A 164 21.99 -12.72 7.50
CA ALA A 164 21.49 -11.44 7.02
C ALA A 164 21.03 -10.54 8.18
N GLN A 165 20.33 -11.09 9.18
CA GLN A 165 19.89 -10.33 10.36
C GLN A 165 21.06 -9.78 11.19
N ARG A 166 22.18 -10.48 11.28
CA ARG A 166 23.36 -10.01 12.04
C ARG A 166 23.95 -8.73 11.45
N GLN A 167 23.84 -8.51 10.15
CA GLN A 167 24.34 -7.29 9.51
C GLN A 167 23.58 -6.05 9.98
N ASP A 168 22.28 -6.19 10.24
CA ASP A 168 21.42 -5.08 10.68
C ASP A 168 21.38 -4.90 12.21
N GLN A 169 21.83 -5.89 12.98
CA GLN A 169 21.81 -5.83 14.45
C GLN A 169 22.61 -4.65 15.00
N ALA A 170 23.78 -4.34 14.44
CA ALA A 170 24.61 -3.23 14.90
C ALA A 170 23.92 -1.87 14.65
N THR A 171 23.36 -1.68 13.46
CA THR A 171 22.63 -0.45 13.10
C THR A 171 21.37 -0.27 13.96
N CYS A 172 20.68 -1.35 14.28
CA CYS A 172 19.41 -1.31 15.01
C CYS A 172 19.55 -1.49 16.52
N ALA A 173 20.78 -1.55 17.05
CA ALA A 173 21.03 -1.74 18.47
C ALA A 173 20.38 -0.63 19.31
N GLY A 174 19.45 -1.02 20.19
CA GLY A 174 18.77 -0.12 21.12
C GLY A 174 17.77 0.85 20.49
N VAL A 175 17.34 0.59 19.25
CA VAL A 175 16.14 1.20 18.66
C VAL A 175 14.91 0.65 19.37
N ASP A 176 14.07 1.52 19.92
CA ASP A 176 12.88 1.15 20.69
C ASP A 176 11.57 1.19 19.88
N GLU A 177 10.48 0.77 20.52
CA GLU A 177 9.14 0.77 19.91
C GLU A 177 8.66 2.17 19.51
N ALA A 178 9.05 3.21 20.26
CA ALA A 178 8.62 4.59 20.00
C ALA A 178 9.34 5.16 18.77
N MET A 179 10.64 4.89 18.61
CA MET A 179 11.39 5.21 17.41
C MET A 179 10.74 4.53 16.20
N LEU A 180 10.42 3.24 16.27
CA LEU A 180 9.83 2.50 15.15
C LEU A 180 8.37 2.92 14.87
N ALA A 181 7.62 3.35 15.88
CA ALA A 181 6.29 3.93 15.67
C ALA A 181 6.33 5.25 14.86
N SER A 182 7.48 5.94 14.84
CA SER A 182 7.66 7.16 14.05
C SER A 182 7.90 6.91 12.54
N LEU A 183 8.04 5.65 12.11
CA LEU A 183 8.38 5.32 10.72
C LEU A 183 7.37 5.86 9.71
N VAL A 184 6.06 5.65 9.90
CA VAL A 184 5.03 6.12 8.94
C VAL A 184 5.01 7.66 8.83
N PRO A 185 5.01 8.43 9.93
CA PRO A 185 5.17 9.89 9.86
C PRO A 185 6.45 10.33 9.14
N ASN A 186 7.58 9.62 9.34
CA ASN A 186 8.84 9.94 8.68
C ASN A 186 8.85 9.59 7.19
N ILE A 187 8.20 8.49 6.77
CA ILE A 187 7.96 8.19 5.34
C ILE A 187 7.19 9.35 4.69
N ALA A 188 6.12 9.83 5.34
CA ALA A 188 5.34 10.96 4.84
C ALA A 188 6.16 12.26 4.76
N GLN A 189 7.05 12.50 5.73
CA GLN A 189 7.93 13.68 5.74
C GLN A 189 8.99 13.60 4.62
N ALA A 190 9.66 12.46 4.46
CA ALA A 190 10.62 12.27 3.38
C ALA A 190 9.96 12.42 2.00
N ALA A 191 8.76 11.88 1.82
CA ALA A 191 7.95 12.06 0.61
C ALA A 191 7.67 13.56 0.31
N ARG A 192 7.29 14.35 1.32
CA ARG A 192 7.07 15.80 1.17
C ARG A 192 8.36 16.57 0.85
N LEU A 193 9.50 16.06 1.29
CA LEU A 193 10.82 16.66 1.05
C LEU A 193 11.45 16.20 -0.28
N GLY A 194 10.74 15.41 -1.07
CA GLY A 194 11.16 15.01 -2.42
C GLY A 194 11.84 13.65 -2.51
N ASP A 195 11.84 12.84 -1.45
CA ASP A 195 12.26 11.44 -1.57
C ASP A 195 11.21 10.64 -2.35
N GLU A 196 11.59 10.25 -3.56
CA GLU A 196 10.68 9.64 -4.52
C GLU A 196 10.25 8.23 -4.12
N GLN A 197 11.15 7.45 -3.49
CA GLN A 197 10.83 6.11 -2.99
C GLN A 197 9.89 6.21 -1.78
N ALA A 198 10.16 7.13 -0.86
CA ALA A 198 9.27 7.38 0.27
C ALA A 198 7.89 7.88 -0.20
N ARG A 199 7.84 8.71 -1.26
CA ARG A 199 6.59 9.12 -1.90
C ARG A 199 5.82 7.93 -2.46
N ALA A 200 6.47 7.07 -3.24
CA ALA A 200 5.85 5.86 -3.76
C ALA A 200 5.34 4.96 -2.62
N CYS A 201 6.17 4.69 -1.61
CA CYS A 201 5.78 3.89 -0.45
C CYS A 201 4.57 4.47 0.29
N TYR A 202 4.58 5.79 0.55
CA TYR A 202 3.49 6.44 1.26
C TYR A 202 2.20 6.40 0.45
N LEU A 203 2.26 6.62 -0.86
CA LEU A 203 1.07 6.57 -1.73
C LEU A 203 0.50 5.14 -1.79
N GLU A 204 1.35 4.12 -1.91
CA GLU A 204 0.92 2.72 -2.00
C GLU A 204 0.31 2.23 -0.67
N ARG A 205 1.06 2.38 0.43
CA ARG A 205 0.71 1.78 1.72
C ARG A 205 0.18 2.76 2.74
N GLY A 206 0.66 4.00 2.74
CA GLY A 206 0.27 5.03 3.70
C GLY A 206 0.32 4.50 5.15
N PRO A 207 -0.74 4.68 5.96
CA PRO A 207 -0.80 4.15 7.31
C PRO A 207 -0.93 2.62 7.38
N LEU A 208 -1.20 1.93 6.27
CA LEU A 208 -1.23 0.45 6.22
C LEU A 208 0.17 -0.18 6.16
N TYR A 209 1.23 0.63 6.07
CA TYR A 209 2.61 0.13 6.16
C TYR A 209 2.81 -0.69 7.45
N ASP A 210 2.23 -0.24 8.56
CA ASP A 210 2.08 -1.03 9.80
C ASP A 210 0.60 -1.01 10.25
N ALA A 211 -0.14 -2.05 9.87
CA ALA A 211 -1.55 -2.21 10.25
C ALA A 211 -1.77 -2.22 11.77
N ARG A 212 -0.78 -2.65 12.58
CA ARG A 212 -0.89 -2.57 14.05
C ARG A 212 -0.75 -1.14 14.54
N SER A 213 0.12 -0.35 13.90
CA SER A 213 0.25 1.09 14.18
C SER A 213 -1.03 1.84 13.85
N LEU A 214 -1.71 1.51 12.74
CA LEU A 214 -2.99 2.14 12.38
C LEU A 214 -4.05 2.01 13.49
N ILE A 215 -4.12 0.89 14.20
CA ILE A 215 -5.06 0.70 15.31
C ILE A 215 -4.77 1.68 16.45
N ARG A 216 -3.49 1.98 16.70
CA ARG A 216 -3.05 2.93 17.74
C ARG A 216 -3.14 4.39 17.29
N HIS A 217 -3.04 4.64 15.98
CA HIS A 217 -3.02 5.96 15.35
C HIS A 217 -4.07 6.06 14.23
N PRO A 218 -5.37 6.06 14.59
CA PRO A 218 -6.46 6.08 13.60
C PRO A 218 -6.50 7.39 12.79
N ASP A 219 -5.90 8.46 13.30
CA ASP A 219 -5.71 9.74 12.63
C ASP A 219 -4.81 9.63 11.38
N GLY A 220 -4.00 8.57 11.27
CA GLY A 220 -3.15 8.31 10.11
C GLY A 220 -3.91 8.25 8.79
N LEU A 221 -5.14 7.73 8.77
CA LEU A 221 -5.98 7.73 7.56
C LEU A 221 -6.44 9.15 7.17
N ARG A 222 -6.71 10.01 8.15
CA ARG A 222 -7.06 11.41 7.89
C ARG A 222 -5.85 12.16 7.32
N ALA A 223 -4.67 11.95 7.91
CA ALA A 223 -3.42 12.53 7.43
C ALA A 223 -3.10 12.08 5.98
N TYR A 224 -3.28 10.79 5.68
CA TYR A 224 -3.11 10.27 4.31
C TYR A 224 -4.05 10.95 3.31
N ARG A 225 -5.36 11.02 3.62
CA ARG A 225 -6.34 11.71 2.76
C ARG A 225 -5.98 13.18 2.51
N GLY A 226 -5.46 13.87 3.53
CA GLY A 226 -5.07 15.27 3.44
C GLY A 226 -3.78 15.53 2.66
N THR A 227 -2.95 14.51 2.41
CA THR A 227 -1.60 14.67 1.83
C THR A 227 -1.39 13.94 0.52
N ALA A 228 -2.09 12.84 0.26
CA ALA A 228 -1.87 11.98 -0.91
C ALA A 228 -2.01 12.74 -2.24
N ALA A 229 -3.02 13.62 -2.38
CA ALA A 229 -3.20 14.40 -3.60
C ALA A 229 -1.98 15.30 -3.89
N ALA A 230 -1.48 16.03 -2.88
CA ALA A 230 -0.30 16.89 -3.06
C ALA A 230 0.96 16.07 -3.41
N LEU A 231 1.09 14.86 -2.87
CA LEU A 231 2.19 13.96 -3.22
C LEU A 231 2.08 13.40 -4.64
N VAL A 232 0.87 13.08 -5.11
CA VAL A 232 0.63 12.71 -6.50
C VAL A 232 1.05 13.85 -7.44
N GLU A 233 0.56 15.06 -7.20
CA GLU A 233 0.90 16.23 -8.01
C GLU A 233 2.42 16.50 -8.00
N ALA A 234 3.06 16.44 -6.84
CA ALA A 234 4.50 16.62 -6.72
C ALA A 234 5.30 15.52 -7.47
N GLY A 235 4.79 14.29 -7.50
CA GLY A 235 5.40 13.20 -8.26
C GLY A 235 5.27 13.35 -9.77
N LEU A 236 4.06 13.71 -10.24
CA LEU A 236 3.82 13.99 -11.66
C LEU A 236 4.66 15.19 -12.14
N ALA A 237 4.73 16.26 -11.34
CA ALA A 237 5.56 17.42 -11.65
C ALA A 237 7.08 17.11 -11.68
N ALA A 238 7.51 16.09 -10.93
CA ALA A 238 8.89 15.62 -10.91
C ALA A 238 9.22 14.59 -12.03
N GLY A 239 8.22 14.16 -12.82
CA GLY A 239 8.42 13.10 -13.80
C GLY A 239 8.63 11.71 -13.19
N ASP A 240 8.08 11.45 -11.99
CA ASP A 240 8.31 10.21 -11.25
C ASP A 240 7.46 9.05 -11.79
N TRP A 241 8.10 8.16 -12.55
CA TRP A 241 7.47 6.98 -13.12
C TRP A 241 6.83 6.02 -12.10
N ARG A 242 7.31 6.00 -10.84
CA ARG A 242 6.69 5.19 -9.79
C ARG A 242 5.29 5.69 -9.44
N VAL A 243 5.09 7.01 -9.44
CA VAL A 243 3.77 7.61 -9.21
C VAL A 243 2.83 7.27 -10.36
N VAL A 244 3.31 7.31 -11.61
CA VAL A 244 2.51 6.89 -12.78
C VAL A 244 2.11 5.41 -12.67
N ASP A 245 3.04 4.52 -12.28
CA ASP A 245 2.74 3.10 -12.09
C ASP A 245 1.66 2.87 -11.01
N LEU A 246 1.78 3.56 -9.87
CA LEU A 246 0.78 3.50 -8.80
C LEU A 246 -0.58 4.03 -9.26
N LEU A 247 -0.63 5.09 -10.06
CA LEU A 247 -1.88 5.68 -10.54
C LEU A 247 -2.58 4.79 -11.56
N GLN A 248 -1.86 4.18 -12.51
CA GLN A 248 -2.50 3.26 -13.45
C GLN A 248 -3.15 2.08 -12.72
N GLN A 249 -2.51 1.56 -11.66
CA GLN A 249 -3.04 0.47 -10.84
C GLN A 249 -4.18 0.94 -9.92
N ALA A 250 -4.12 2.17 -9.41
CA ALA A 250 -5.14 2.71 -8.52
C ALA A 250 -6.47 3.00 -9.25
N TYR A 251 -6.41 3.43 -10.51
CA TYR A 251 -7.60 3.65 -11.33
C TYR A 251 -8.13 2.37 -12.00
N GLU A 252 -7.40 1.26 -11.94
CA GLU A 252 -7.85 -0.02 -12.49
C GLU A 252 -9.18 -0.47 -11.83
N PRO A 253 -10.20 -0.86 -12.61
CA PRO A 253 -11.44 -1.37 -12.07
C PRO A 253 -11.24 -2.55 -11.11
N GLY A 254 -11.70 -2.41 -9.86
CA GLY A 254 -11.58 -3.46 -8.84
C GLY A 254 -10.27 -3.44 -8.05
N SER A 255 -9.40 -2.45 -8.28
CA SER A 255 -8.21 -2.23 -7.46
C SER A 255 -8.55 -2.08 -5.98
N LYS A 256 -7.74 -2.73 -5.14
CA LYS A 256 -7.92 -2.78 -3.68
C LYS A 256 -6.85 -2.00 -2.93
N SER A 257 -6.02 -1.23 -3.64
CA SER A 257 -4.98 -0.41 -3.01
C SER A 257 -5.62 0.70 -2.17
N LEU A 258 -4.87 1.22 -1.19
CA LEU A 258 -5.34 2.34 -0.40
C LEU A 258 -5.59 3.58 -1.27
N LEU A 259 -4.72 3.80 -2.26
CA LEU A 259 -4.84 4.88 -3.23
C LEU A 259 -6.10 4.74 -4.10
N ALA A 260 -6.44 3.52 -4.55
CA ALA A 260 -7.70 3.27 -5.28
C ALA A 260 -8.93 3.65 -4.44
N GLY A 261 -8.92 3.36 -3.14
CA GLY A 261 -9.98 3.76 -2.22
C GLY A 261 -10.13 5.29 -2.06
N LEU A 262 -9.07 6.07 -2.34
CA LEU A 262 -9.10 7.52 -2.33
C LEU A 262 -9.55 8.11 -3.66
N LEU A 263 -9.02 7.60 -4.78
CA LEU A 263 -9.23 8.15 -6.11
C LEU A 263 -10.55 7.70 -6.75
N GLY A 264 -10.99 6.48 -6.42
CA GLY A 264 -12.10 5.82 -7.08
C GLY A 264 -11.74 5.32 -8.49
N ALA A 265 -12.62 4.47 -9.05
CA ALA A 265 -12.44 3.98 -10.41
C ALA A 265 -12.84 5.06 -11.43
N ASP A 266 -11.98 5.28 -12.42
CA ASP A 266 -12.23 6.17 -13.55
C ASP A 266 -11.54 5.59 -14.80
N PRO A 267 -12.30 5.01 -15.75
CA PRO A 267 -11.72 4.37 -16.95
C PRO A 267 -10.89 5.31 -17.82
N LEU A 268 -11.22 6.60 -17.87
CA LEU A 268 -10.46 7.57 -18.66
C LEU A 268 -9.13 7.89 -17.98
N GLN A 269 -9.11 8.04 -16.65
CA GLN A 269 -7.86 8.23 -15.91
C GLN A 269 -6.98 6.99 -15.97
N HIS A 270 -7.56 5.79 -15.83
CA HIS A 270 -6.82 4.55 -16.00
C HIS A 270 -6.14 4.49 -17.38
N TYR A 271 -6.89 4.79 -18.46
CA TYR A 271 -6.33 4.85 -19.81
C TYR A 271 -5.20 5.88 -19.94
N ARG A 272 -5.37 7.09 -19.38
CA ARG A 272 -4.37 8.17 -19.42
C ARG A 272 -3.04 7.76 -18.80
N TYR A 273 -3.07 7.27 -17.55
CA TYR A 273 -1.84 6.89 -16.86
C TYR A 273 -1.20 5.63 -17.46
N LEU A 274 -2.00 4.65 -17.88
CA LEU A 274 -1.51 3.48 -18.61
C LEU A 274 -0.85 3.88 -19.94
N LYS A 275 -1.42 4.84 -20.67
CA LYS A 275 -0.85 5.36 -21.92
C LYS A 275 0.45 6.11 -21.67
N LEU A 276 0.50 7.00 -20.69
CA LEU A 276 1.72 7.72 -20.30
C LEU A 276 2.83 6.72 -19.93
N TYR A 277 2.52 5.72 -19.12
CA TYR A 277 3.46 4.68 -18.73
C TYR A 277 3.99 3.88 -19.93
N ARG A 278 3.10 3.56 -20.89
CA ARG A 278 3.43 2.87 -22.15
C ARG A 278 4.37 3.68 -23.04
N LEU A 279 4.22 5.00 -23.11
CA LEU A 279 5.11 5.85 -23.91
C LEU A 279 6.54 5.84 -23.37
N GLY A 280 6.72 5.70 -22.06
CA GLY A 280 8.03 5.56 -21.42
C GLY A 280 8.59 4.13 -21.38
N ALA A 281 7.83 3.11 -21.76
CA ALA A 281 8.20 1.71 -21.54
C ALA A 281 9.15 1.14 -22.61
N GLU A 282 10.00 0.19 -22.21
CA GLU A 282 10.82 -0.60 -23.15
C GLU A 282 9.98 -1.50 -24.07
N ALA A 283 10.57 -1.82 -25.24
CA ALA A 283 9.92 -2.63 -26.28
C ALA A 283 9.42 -4.00 -25.78
N HIS A 284 10.13 -4.65 -24.86
CA HIS A 284 9.70 -5.97 -24.37
C HIS A 284 8.44 -5.92 -23.47
N ARG A 285 8.08 -4.73 -22.94
CA ARG A 285 6.85 -4.53 -22.15
C ARG A 285 5.73 -3.86 -22.94
N ALA A 286 6.05 -3.30 -24.11
CA ALA A 286 5.12 -2.66 -25.01
C ALA A 286 3.89 -3.53 -25.30
N ASP A 287 4.10 -4.77 -25.74
CA ASP A 287 3.01 -5.65 -26.18
C ASP A 287 1.99 -5.94 -25.07
N GLN A 288 2.44 -6.10 -23.83
CA GLN A 288 1.54 -6.31 -22.69
C GLN A 288 0.70 -5.06 -22.42
N LEU A 289 1.36 -3.90 -22.37
CA LEU A 289 0.72 -2.62 -22.14
C LEU A 289 -0.24 -2.24 -23.29
N ASP A 290 0.10 -2.57 -24.53
CA ASP A 290 -0.76 -2.35 -25.70
C ASP A 290 -2.02 -3.21 -25.65
N ARG A 291 -1.91 -4.48 -25.20
CA ARG A 291 -3.09 -5.32 -24.93
C ARG A 291 -3.98 -4.74 -23.83
N GLN A 292 -3.39 -4.22 -22.75
CA GLN A 292 -4.15 -3.57 -21.68
C GLN A 292 -4.85 -2.30 -22.19
N LEU A 293 -4.16 -1.44 -22.95
CA LEU A 293 -4.74 -0.25 -23.56
C LEU A 293 -5.91 -0.60 -24.48
N ALA A 294 -5.77 -1.63 -25.31
CA ALA A 294 -6.85 -2.09 -26.19
C ALA A 294 -8.07 -2.57 -25.39
N ALA A 295 -7.86 -3.29 -24.27
CA ALA A 295 -8.94 -3.73 -23.41
C ALA A 295 -9.69 -2.55 -22.77
N VAL A 296 -8.96 -1.57 -22.22
CA VAL A 296 -9.55 -0.37 -21.61
C VAL A 296 -10.27 0.50 -22.64
N ALA A 297 -9.73 0.59 -23.86
CA ALA A 297 -10.31 1.39 -24.95
C ALA A 297 -11.71 0.91 -25.37
N THR A 298 -12.07 -0.35 -25.14
CA THR A 298 -13.42 -0.88 -25.45
C THR A 298 -14.53 -0.15 -24.69
N GLY A 299 -14.22 0.45 -23.54
CA GLY A 299 -15.17 1.20 -22.72
C GLY A 299 -15.16 2.71 -22.95
N LEU A 300 -14.38 3.22 -23.91
CA LEU A 300 -14.17 4.66 -24.13
C LEU A 300 -14.68 5.11 -25.51
N SER A 301 -15.18 6.33 -25.59
CA SER A 301 -15.53 6.97 -26.86
C SER A 301 -14.27 7.41 -27.64
N PRO A 302 -14.36 7.58 -28.97
CA PRO A 302 -13.23 8.08 -29.76
C PRO A 302 -12.68 9.43 -29.28
N ALA A 303 -13.55 10.33 -28.82
CA ALA A 303 -13.13 11.63 -28.26
C ALA A 303 -12.34 11.48 -26.96
N GLN A 304 -12.74 10.55 -26.09
CA GLN A 304 -12.01 10.24 -24.86
C GLN A 304 -10.64 9.61 -25.13
N LEU A 305 -10.56 8.72 -26.12
CA LEU A 305 -9.28 8.14 -26.56
C LEU A 305 -8.32 9.21 -27.06
N ALA A 306 -8.77 10.06 -27.98
CA ALA A 306 -7.97 11.17 -28.50
C ALA A 306 -7.51 12.13 -27.39
N GLN A 307 -8.40 12.43 -26.42
CA GLN A 307 -8.05 13.25 -25.26
C GLN A 307 -7.02 12.57 -24.36
N GLY A 308 -7.14 11.26 -24.14
CA GLY A 308 -6.21 10.47 -23.33
C GLY A 308 -4.82 10.40 -23.96
N ASP A 309 -4.76 10.16 -25.27
CA ASP A 309 -3.52 10.16 -26.04
C ASP A 309 -2.82 11.51 -26.01
N ALA A 310 -3.55 12.59 -26.28
CA ALA A 310 -3.00 13.94 -26.25
C ALA A 310 -2.50 14.33 -24.85
N TRP A 311 -3.26 13.98 -23.81
CA TRP A 311 -2.83 14.23 -22.43
C TRP A 311 -1.55 13.48 -22.09
N ALA A 312 -1.45 12.18 -22.43
CA ALA A 312 -0.29 11.37 -22.13
C ALA A 312 0.97 11.88 -22.83
N GLN A 313 0.85 12.24 -24.11
CA GLN A 313 1.97 12.81 -24.89
C GLN A 313 2.42 14.16 -24.30
N ASN A 314 1.48 15.08 -24.06
CA ASN A 314 1.81 16.38 -23.48
C ASN A 314 2.44 16.27 -22.09
N THR A 315 1.99 15.31 -21.29
CA THR A 315 2.54 15.07 -19.94
C THR A 315 3.95 14.51 -20.02
N LEU A 316 4.20 13.58 -20.94
CA LEU A 316 5.54 13.06 -21.21
C LEU A 316 6.50 14.21 -21.58
N ASP A 317 6.11 15.01 -22.58
CA ASP A 317 6.91 16.10 -23.13
C ASP A 317 7.18 17.22 -22.10
N ALA A 318 6.28 17.39 -21.12
CA ALA A 318 6.38 18.46 -20.12
C ALA A 318 7.44 18.21 -19.02
N GLY A 319 7.83 16.96 -18.74
CA GLY A 319 8.73 16.72 -17.61
C GLY A 319 9.18 15.30 -17.33
N PHE A 320 8.72 14.30 -18.08
CA PHE A 320 9.16 12.92 -17.88
C PHE A 320 10.43 12.64 -18.70
N GLN A 321 11.44 12.09 -18.04
CA GLN A 321 12.71 11.71 -18.64
C GLN A 321 13.01 10.24 -18.35
N GLY A 322 13.91 9.65 -19.12
CA GLY A 322 14.27 8.24 -18.99
C GLY A 322 13.10 7.31 -19.33
N ARG A 323 13.25 6.03 -19.00
CA ARG A 323 12.24 5.00 -19.27
C ARG A 323 11.42 4.72 -18.03
N SER A 324 10.13 4.45 -18.21
CA SER A 324 9.24 4.07 -17.12
C SER A 324 9.72 2.80 -16.42
N THR A 325 10.31 1.86 -17.17
CA THR A 325 10.90 0.63 -16.65
C THR A 325 12.18 0.83 -15.84
N ASP A 326 12.92 1.92 -16.05
CA ASP A 326 14.11 2.22 -15.23
C ASP A 326 13.69 2.63 -13.81
N GLY A 327 12.58 3.37 -13.68
CA GLY A 327 12.01 3.76 -12.39
C GLY A 327 11.16 2.68 -11.72
N THR A 328 10.74 1.65 -12.47
CA THR A 328 9.87 0.57 -12.00
C THR A 328 10.29 -0.77 -12.62
N PRO A 329 11.48 -1.29 -12.26
CA PRO A 329 11.99 -2.54 -12.80
C PRO A 329 11.08 -3.72 -12.44
N PRO A 330 11.19 -4.87 -13.15
CA PRO A 330 10.44 -6.07 -12.79
C PRO A 330 10.65 -6.46 -11.32
N GLY A 331 9.56 -6.60 -10.57
CA GLY A 331 9.59 -6.93 -9.15
C GLY A 331 9.88 -5.75 -8.21
N TRP A 332 9.86 -4.50 -8.71
CA TRP A 332 9.96 -3.33 -7.84
C TRP A 332 8.82 -3.31 -6.81
N GLU A 333 9.13 -2.87 -5.59
CA GLU A 333 8.15 -2.62 -4.53
C GLU A 333 8.31 -1.19 -4.05
N ALA A 334 7.19 -0.47 -3.84
CA ALA A 334 7.26 0.95 -3.51
C ALA A 334 7.88 1.23 -2.13
N CYS A 335 7.84 0.25 -1.23
CA CYS A 335 8.34 0.36 0.13
C CYS A 335 9.67 -0.37 0.38
N ASP A 336 10.38 -0.79 -0.66
CA ASP A 336 11.74 -1.34 -0.51
C ASP A 336 12.78 -0.21 -0.59
N PHE A 337 13.55 0.01 0.48
CA PHE A 337 14.32 1.24 0.73
C PHE A 337 15.83 1.07 0.66
#